data_AF-A0A661JDC0-F1
#
_entry.id   AF-A0A661JDC0-F1
#
_cell.length_a   1.000
_cell.length_b   1.000
_cell.length_c   1.000
_cell.angle_alpha   90.00
_cell.angle_beta   90.00
_cell.angle_gamma   90.00
#
_symmetry.space_group_name_H-M   'P 1'
#
loop_
_entity.id
_entity.type
_entity.pdbx_description
1 polymer ?
#
loop_
_entity_poly.entity_id
_entity_poly.type
_entity_poly.pdbx_seq_one_letter_code
_entity_poly.pdbx_strand_id
1 'polypeptide(L)'
;DFLEKEVLNLFDGLLPWFLKAQEPVIIYDLSEDPRMRPHRDLMKKYGLVSYLGVPLVVEDETLGILHMMTSEPRVFTDEYEFLKSLADEVAIALKSARLIEDLRSPRRLERRQGY
;
A
#
# COMPACT_ATOMS: atom_id res chain seq x y z
N ASP A 1 -10.61 -2.49 -14.16
CA ASP A 1 -10.90 -3.89 -14.52
C ASP A 1 -9.70 -4.72 -15.03
N PHE A 2 -8.98 -4.40 -16.12
CA PHE A 2 -7.71 -5.09 -16.47
C PHE A 2 -6.45 -4.30 -16.03
N LEU A 3 -6.47 -2.98 -16.28
CA LEU A 3 -5.38 -2.07 -15.92
C LEU A 3 -5.10 -2.05 -14.40
N GLU A 4 -6.13 -2.14 -13.57
CA GLU A 4 -5.98 -2.18 -12.11
C GLU A 4 -5.22 -3.43 -11.65
N LYS A 5 -5.50 -4.60 -12.25
CA LYS A 5 -4.80 -5.85 -11.91
C LYS A 5 -3.34 -5.84 -12.34
N GLU A 6 -3.03 -5.32 -13.52
CA GLU A 6 -1.63 -5.20 -13.96
C GLU A 6 -0.82 -4.26 -13.05
N VAL A 7 -1.42 -3.15 -12.63
CA VAL A 7 -0.77 -2.17 -11.73
C VAL A 7 -0.65 -2.73 -10.31
N LEU A 8 -1.67 -3.45 -9.81
CA LEU A 8 -1.60 -4.13 -8.51
C LEU A 8 -0.47 -5.19 -8.49
N ASN A 9 -0.39 -6.01 -9.52
CA ASN A 9 0.60 -7.09 -9.60
C ASN A 9 2.03 -6.55 -9.81
N LEU A 10 2.21 -5.30 -10.25
CA LEU A 10 3.52 -4.69 -10.49
C LEU A 10 4.43 -4.72 -9.25
N PHE A 11 3.83 -4.75 -8.06
CA PHE A 11 4.53 -4.68 -6.78
C PHE A 11 4.40 -5.96 -5.94
N ASP A 12 3.99 -7.07 -6.53
CA ASP A 12 3.91 -8.37 -5.83
C ASP A 12 5.26 -8.77 -5.23
N GLY A 13 6.38 -8.43 -5.90
CA GLY A 13 7.72 -8.62 -5.37
C GLY A 13 8.05 -7.81 -4.11
N LEU A 14 7.29 -6.75 -3.83
CA LEU A 14 7.44 -5.89 -2.65
C LEU A 14 6.42 -6.22 -1.55
N LEU A 15 5.29 -6.86 -1.88
CA LEU A 15 4.25 -7.20 -0.89
C LEU A 15 4.78 -7.94 0.35
N PRO A 16 5.64 -8.98 0.24
CA PRO A 16 6.17 -9.64 1.44
C PRO A 16 6.96 -8.71 2.36
N TRP A 17 7.59 -7.67 1.83
CA TRP A 17 8.30 -6.67 2.63
C TRP A 17 7.31 -5.81 3.42
N PHE A 18 6.29 -5.26 2.76
CA PHE A 18 5.28 -4.42 3.42
C PHE A 18 4.47 -5.15 4.50
N LEU A 19 4.25 -6.45 4.33
CA LEU A 19 3.53 -7.27 5.31
C LEU A 19 4.39 -7.69 6.50
N LYS A 20 5.71 -7.83 6.32
CA LYS A 20 6.62 -8.32 7.37
C LYS A 20 7.34 -7.21 8.12
N ALA A 21 7.96 -6.30 7.36
CA ALA A 21 8.74 -5.20 7.93
C ALA A 21 7.83 -4.04 8.32
N GLN A 22 6.70 -3.88 7.63
CA GLN A 22 5.77 -2.76 7.85
C GLN A 22 6.46 -1.39 7.73
N GLU A 23 7.49 -1.35 6.88
CA GLU A 23 8.34 -0.20 6.65
C GLU A 23 8.19 0.33 5.22
N PRO A 24 8.41 1.64 5.02
CA PRO A 24 8.48 2.23 3.69
C PRO A 24 9.57 1.61 2.82
N VAL A 25 9.35 1.62 1.50
CA VAL A 25 10.32 1.22 0.48
C VAL A 25 10.56 2.41 -0.42
N ILE A 26 11.83 2.80 -0.57
CA ILE A 26 12.27 3.85 -1.48
C ILE A 26 13.23 3.23 -2.47
N ILE A 27 12.95 3.39 -3.76
CA ILE A 27 13.78 2.87 -4.86
C ILE A 27 14.04 4.03 -5.82
N TYR A 28 15.32 4.42 -5.92
CA TYR A 28 15.77 5.50 -6.80
C TYR A 28 15.66 5.13 -8.29
N ASP A 29 16.03 3.89 -8.63
CA ASP A 29 15.90 3.30 -9.96
C ASP A 29 15.38 1.86 -9.84
N LEU A 30 14.17 1.65 -10.30
CA LEU A 30 13.46 0.37 -10.28
C LEU A 30 14.16 -0.71 -11.11
N SER A 31 14.93 -0.34 -12.13
CA SER A 31 15.63 -1.30 -12.99
C SER A 31 16.77 -2.03 -12.26
N GLU A 32 17.31 -1.40 -11.22
CA GLU A 32 18.40 -1.87 -10.37
C GLU A 32 17.91 -2.74 -9.20
N ASP A 33 16.63 -2.67 -8.82
CA ASP A 33 16.09 -3.46 -7.72
C ASP A 33 15.76 -4.91 -8.16
N PRO A 34 16.39 -5.94 -7.58
CA PRO A 34 16.15 -7.34 -7.95
C PRO A 34 14.70 -7.78 -7.78
N ARG A 35 13.95 -7.20 -6.83
CA ARG A 35 12.54 -7.52 -6.56
C ARG A 35 11.62 -7.09 -7.71
N MET A 36 12.09 -6.17 -8.55
CA MET A 36 11.34 -5.62 -9.68
C MET A 36 11.63 -6.33 -11.01
N ARG A 37 12.60 -7.26 -11.04
CA ARG A 37 12.97 -8.02 -12.26
C ARG A 37 11.78 -8.71 -12.95
N PRO A 38 10.84 -9.36 -12.24
CA PRO A 38 9.68 -10.00 -12.87
C PRO A 38 8.74 -9.01 -13.58
N HIS A 39 8.85 -7.73 -13.27
CA HIS A 39 7.91 -6.69 -13.72
C HIS A 39 8.54 -5.70 -14.71
N ARG A 40 9.73 -5.98 -15.24
CA ARG A 40 10.49 -5.09 -16.16
C ARG A 40 9.67 -4.60 -17.36
N ASP A 41 8.92 -5.48 -18.00
CA ASP A 41 8.12 -5.11 -19.17
C ASP A 41 6.98 -4.16 -18.81
N LEU A 42 6.34 -4.36 -17.65
CA LEU A 42 5.30 -3.46 -17.16
C LEU A 42 5.89 -2.10 -16.76
N MET A 43 7.02 -2.06 -16.05
CA MET A 43 7.71 -0.81 -15.73
C MET A 43 8.05 -0.02 -16.99
N LYS A 44 8.56 -0.70 -18.03
CA LYS A 44 8.85 -0.08 -19.32
C LYS A 44 7.58 0.41 -20.04
N LYS A 45 6.50 -0.39 -20.03
CA LYS A 45 5.21 -0.04 -20.63
C LYS A 45 4.62 1.24 -20.04
N TYR A 46 4.76 1.43 -18.72
CA TYR A 46 4.20 2.57 -18.01
C TYR A 46 5.22 3.69 -17.73
N GLY A 47 6.47 3.55 -18.21
CA GLY A 47 7.53 4.53 -18.01
C GLY A 47 7.85 4.76 -16.53
N LEU A 48 7.83 3.71 -15.71
CA LEU A 48 8.09 3.79 -14.27
C LEU A 48 9.58 3.61 -13.99
N VAL A 49 10.17 4.57 -13.29
CA VAL A 49 11.62 4.60 -13.03
C VAL A 49 11.94 4.63 -11.54
N SER A 50 11.23 5.43 -10.74
CA SER A 50 11.47 5.46 -9.29
C SER A 50 10.18 5.23 -8.52
N TYR A 51 10.31 4.84 -7.25
CA TYR A 51 9.20 4.40 -6.42
C TYR A 51 9.38 4.73 -4.95
N LEU A 52 8.29 5.20 -4.34
CA LEU A 52 8.09 5.30 -2.90
C LEU A 52 6.80 4.56 -2.55
N GLY A 53 6.92 3.53 -1.73
CA GLY A 53 5.78 2.82 -1.16
C GLY A 53 5.75 2.97 0.35
N VAL A 54 4.61 3.37 0.91
CA VAL A 54 4.43 3.56 2.35
C VAL A 54 3.25 2.71 2.81
N PRO A 55 3.45 1.74 3.73
CA PRO A 55 2.36 0.91 4.23
C PRO A 55 1.41 1.71 5.14
N LEU A 56 0.13 1.39 5.07
CA LEU A 56 -0.91 1.89 5.98
C LEU A 56 -0.97 0.94 7.18
N VAL A 57 -0.33 1.29 8.30
CA VAL A 57 -0.17 0.38 9.45
C VAL A 57 -0.98 0.86 10.64
N VAL A 58 -1.72 -0.05 11.28
CA VAL A 58 -2.41 0.21 12.55
C VAL A 58 -2.42 -1.05 13.41
N GLU A 59 -2.06 -0.96 14.70
CA GLU A 59 -2.09 -2.10 15.64
C GLU A 59 -1.45 -3.38 15.07
N ASP A 60 -0.27 -3.25 14.47
CA ASP A 60 0.50 -4.34 13.82
C ASP A 60 -0.13 -4.95 12.55
N GLU A 61 -1.20 -4.37 12.02
CA GLU A 61 -1.83 -4.80 10.75
C GLU A 61 -1.50 -3.81 9.61
N THR A 62 -1.00 -4.33 8.49
CA THR A 62 -0.89 -3.55 7.24
C THR A 62 -2.22 -3.61 6.50
N LEU A 63 -2.95 -2.49 6.49
CA LEU A 63 -4.26 -2.36 5.85
C LEU A 63 -4.19 -2.12 4.33
N GLY A 64 -3.06 -1.61 3.85
CA GLY A 64 -2.85 -1.25 2.45
C GLY A 64 -1.50 -0.54 2.25
N ILE A 65 -1.27 -0.01 1.05
CA ILE A 65 -0.02 0.68 0.70
C ILE A 65 -0.36 1.92 -0.13
N LEU A 66 0.26 3.05 0.20
CA LEU A 66 0.29 4.24 -0.65
C LEU A 66 1.53 4.20 -1.54
N HIS A 67 1.34 4.45 -2.82
CA HIS A 67 2.40 4.39 -3.83
C HIS A 67 2.58 5.75 -4.48
N MET A 68 3.83 6.18 -4.65
CA MET A 68 4.23 7.28 -5.50
C MET A 68 5.30 6.78 -6.47
N MET A 69 5.15 7.14 -7.75
CA MET A 69 6.05 6.70 -8.82
C MET A 69 6.37 7.87 -9.73
N THR A 70 7.56 7.85 -10.33
CA THR A 70 7.98 8.85 -11.32
C THR A 70 8.60 8.20 -12.55
N SER A 71 8.63 8.94 -13.66
CA SER A 71 9.24 8.52 -14.92
C SER A 71 10.71 8.87 -15.06
N GLU A 72 11.32 9.36 -13.99
CA GLU A 72 12.74 9.72 -13.90
C GLU A 72 13.28 9.30 -12.52
N PRO A 73 14.59 9.02 -12.38
CA PRO A 73 15.17 8.68 -11.09
C PRO A 73 14.98 9.82 -10.08
N ARG A 74 14.52 9.50 -8.87
CA ARG A 74 14.18 10.51 -7.87
C ARG A 74 14.53 10.08 -6.46
N VAL A 75 15.03 11.04 -5.69
CA VAL A 75 15.15 10.93 -4.24
C VAL A 75 13.90 11.57 -3.63
N PHE A 76 13.11 10.78 -2.92
CA PHE A 76 11.89 11.23 -2.24
C PHE A 76 12.24 11.73 -0.85
N THR A 77 12.39 13.04 -0.68
CA THR A 77 12.74 13.65 0.62
C THR A 77 11.48 14.22 1.27
N ASP A 78 11.01 15.35 0.76
CA ASP A 78 9.78 15.98 1.23
C ASP A 78 8.55 15.08 0.98
N GLU A 79 8.54 14.36 -0.14
CA GLU A 79 7.46 13.43 -0.46
C GLU A 79 7.40 12.23 0.48
N TYR A 80 8.53 11.82 1.06
CA TYR A 80 8.55 10.73 2.04
C TYR A 80 7.82 11.13 3.31
N GLU A 81 8.17 12.28 3.89
CA GLU A 81 7.54 12.75 5.13
C GLU A 81 6.05 13.06 4.94
N PHE A 82 5.70 13.65 3.79
CA PHE A 82 4.31 13.88 3.43
C PHE A 82 3.53 12.56 3.32
N LEU A 83 4.02 11.60 2.53
CA LEU A 83 3.28 10.35 2.27
C LEU A 83 3.20 9.48 3.53
N LYS A 84 4.22 9.52 4.39
CA LYS A 84 4.22 8.89 5.72
C LYS A 84 3.15 9.48 6.62
N SER A 85 3.11 10.80 6.76
CA SER A 85 2.11 11.47 7.60
C SER A 85 0.69 11.18 7.10
N LEU A 86 0.49 11.19 5.79
CA LEU A 86 -0.78 10.83 5.16
C LEU A 86 -1.14 9.35 5.40
N ALA A 87 -0.17 8.44 5.32
CA ALA A 87 -0.40 7.02 5.56
C ALA A 87 -0.90 6.75 6.99
N ASP A 88 -0.32 7.42 7.99
CA ASP A 88 -0.74 7.30 9.38
C ASP A 88 -2.20 7.75 9.57
N GLU A 89 -2.57 8.90 8.99
CA GLU A 89 -3.96 9.41 9.05
C GLU A 89 -4.95 8.48 8.34
N VAL A 90 -4.59 8.00 7.14
CA VAL A 90 -5.45 7.10 6.35
C VAL A 90 -5.63 5.75 7.06
N ALA A 91 -4.59 5.20 7.68
CA ALA A 91 -4.67 3.94 8.40
C ALA A 91 -5.70 4.02 9.55
N ILE A 92 -5.67 5.11 10.33
CA ILE A 92 -6.62 5.37 11.42
C ILE A 92 -8.05 5.51 10.87
N ALA A 93 -8.22 6.26 9.78
CA ALA A 93 -9.51 6.48 9.15
C ALA A 93 -10.12 5.16 8.62
N LEU A 94 -9.31 4.33 7.94
CA LEU A 94 -9.73 3.02 7.44
C LEU A 94 -10.14 2.07 8.57
N LYS A 95 -9.36 2.02 9.66
CA LYS A 95 -9.71 1.24 10.85
C LYS A 95 -11.05 1.68 11.45
N SER A 96 -11.25 2.99 11.55
CA SER A 96 -12.49 3.57 12.09
C SER A 96 -13.70 3.25 11.21
N ALA A 97 -13.55 3.38 9.88
CA ALA A 97 -14.61 3.05 8.93
C ALA A 97 -15.01 1.57 9.04
N ARG A 98 -14.03 0.66 9.07
CA ARG A 98 -14.26 -0.79 9.21
C ARG A 98 -14.98 -1.14 10.52
N LEU A 99 -14.59 -0.50 11.64
CA LEU A 99 -15.28 -0.66 12.92
C LEU A 99 -16.74 -0.20 12.86
N ILE A 100 -17.02 0.93 12.21
CA ILE A 100 -18.38 1.44 12.03
C ILE A 100 -19.21 0.49 11.15
N GLU A 101 -18.63 -0.06 10.08
CA GLU A 101 -19.28 -1.06 9.22
C GLU A 101 -19.58 -2.36 9.98
N ASP A 102 -18.66 -2.82 10.82
CA ASP A 102 -18.86 -4.00 11.66
C ASP A 102 -19.98 -3.80 12.68
N LEU A 103 -20.11 -2.60 13.26
CA LEU A 103 -21.22 -2.24 14.15
C LEU A 103 -22.57 -2.11 13.43
N ARG A 104 -22.57 -1.67 12.17
CA ARG A 104 -23.77 -1.53 11.34
C ARG A 104 -24.21 -2.85 10.70
N SER A 105 -23.34 -3.84 10.65
CA SER A 105 -23.65 -5.16 10.12
C SER A 105 -24.66 -5.89 11.02
N PRO A 106 -25.83 -6.34 10.50
CA PRO A 106 -26.93 -6.88 11.31
C PRO A 106 -26.63 -8.19 12.08
N ARG A 107 -25.41 -8.74 12.00
CA ARG A 107 -25.02 -10.02 12.62
C ARG A 107 -24.88 -10.00 14.16
N ARG A 108 -25.17 -8.88 14.82
CA ARG A 108 -25.03 -8.75 16.29
C ARG A 108 -26.31 -8.39 17.04
N LEU A 109 -27.44 -8.11 16.39
CA LEU A 109 -28.71 -7.89 17.12
C LEU A 109 -29.31 -9.21 17.65
N GLU A 110 -29.01 -10.34 17.01
CA GLU A 110 -29.59 -11.64 17.38
C GLU A 110 -28.92 -12.30 18.60
N ARG A 111 -27.68 -11.91 18.95
CA ARG A 111 -26.98 -12.48 20.11
C ARG A 111 -27.35 -11.85 21.46
N ARG A 112 -28.21 -10.82 21.50
CA ARG A 112 -28.68 -10.18 22.75
C ARG A 112 -30.15 -10.44 23.08
N GLN A 113 -30.89 -11.16 22.25
CA GLN A 113 -32.29 -11.54 22.54
C GLN A 113 -32.49 -13.06 22.75
N GLY A 114 -31.42 -13.85 22.70
CA GLY A 114 -31.45 -15.24 23.14
C GLY A 114 -30.73 -15.38 24.47
N TYR A 115 -31.45 -15.18 25.58
CA TYR A 115 -31.42 -15.95 26.84
C TYR A 115 -32.30 -15.25 27.88
#